data_AF-A0A8T7LIP2-F1
#
_entry.id   AF-A0A8T7LIP2-F1
#
_cell.length_a   1.000
_cell.length_b   1.000
_cell.length_c   1.000
_cell.angle_alpha   90.00
_cell.angle_beta   90.00
_cell.angle_gamma   90.00
#
_symmetry.space_group_name_H-M   'P 1'
#
loop_
_entity.id
_entity.type
_entity.pdbx_description
1 polymer ?
#
loop_
_entity_poly.entity_id
_entity_poly.type
_entity_poly.pdbx_seq_one_letter_code
_entity_poly.pdbx_strand_id
1 'polypeptide(L)'
;DSDEAFVRLLEQIRVEIQYAVERVMTAEPDYMVMGMSAETFWDGVEGNRKFTRMISDWAGGLKVATGAEACERALKLFGAKKIGVVTPYQPIGDKNVTRFFSDLGFDVTAIRGFRCPTAIAIANVSQDELRNALIEVNKDADALVQVGTNLSMVSLADEAERWLGKPVIAINAATYWMALRDNGIMDKVYGCGSLLREF
;
A
#
# COMPACT_ATOMS: atom_id res chain seq x y z
N ASP A 1 -3.25 -17.69 -12.66
CA ASP A 1 -3.16 -17.55 -11.19
C ASP A 1 -1.88 -18.19 -10.72
N SER A 2 -0.74 -17.64 -11.13
CA SER A 2 0.58 -18.18 -10.81
C SER A 2 1.56 -17.04 -10.59
N ASP A 3 2.65 -17.33 -9.86
CA ASP A 3 3.73 -16.36 -9.62
C ASP A 3 4.32 -15.86 -10.96
N GLU A 4 4.46 -16.72 -11.96
CA GLU A 4 4.99 -16.32 -13.27
C GLU A 4 4.06 -15.35 -14.01
N ALA A 5 2.74 -15.55 -13.92
CA ALA A 5 1.77 -14.62 -14.52
C ALA A 5 1.82 -13.25 -13.82
N PHE A 6 1.98 -13.24 -12.50
CA PHE A 6 2.12 -12.02 -11.73
C PHE A 6 3.41 -11.25 -12.06
N VAL A 7 4.54 -11.94 -12.20
CA VAL A 7 5.81 -11.33 -12.61
C VAL A 7 5.70 -10.74 -14.02
N ARG A 8 5.12 -11.45 -14.98
CA ARG A 8 4.90 -10.93 -16.34
C ARG A 8 4.03 -9.66 -16.35
N LEU A 9 3.02 -9.59 -15.49
CA LEU A 9 2.21 -8.38 -15.33
C LEU A 9 3.06 -7.20 -14.83
N LEU A 10 3.94 -7.41 -13.85
CA LEU A 10 4.86 -6.37 -13.36
C LEU A 10 5.85 -5.93 -14.43
N GLU A 11 6.38 -6.85 -15.23
CA GLU A 11 7.26 -6.52 -16.37
C GLU A 11 6.56 -5.62 -17.39
N GLN A 12 5.31 -5.93 -17.74
CA GLN A 12 4.50 -5.08 -18.62
C GLN A 12 4.26 -3.69 -18.02
N ILE A 13 3.93 -3.63 -16.72
CA ILE A 13 3.75 -2.35 -16.03
C ILE A 13 5.03 -1.53 -16.08
N ARG A 14 6.19 -2.13 -15.76
CA ARG A 14 7.50 -1.44 -15.74
C ARG A 14 7.85 -0.76 -17.06
N VAL A 15 7.49 -1.37 -18.19
CA VAL A 15 7.68 -0.76 -19.53
C VAL A 15 6.84 0.51 -19.69
N GLU A 16 5.62 0.53 -19.15
CA GLU A 16 4.67 1.63 -19.32
C GLU A 16 4.85 2.79 -18.33
N ILE A 17 5.50 2.56 -17.18
CA ILE A 17 5.61 3.57 -16.12
C ILE A 17 6.27 4.86 -16.63
N GLN A 18 7.39 4.76 -17.36
CA GLN A 18 8.09 5.96 -17.85
C GLN A 18 7.16 6.81 -18.73
N TYR A 19 6.49 6.18 -19.70
CA TYR A 19 5.56 6.87 -20.59
C TYR A 19 4.37 7.46 -19.83
N ALA A 20 3.90 6.80 -18.77
CA ALA A 20 2.84 7.34 -17.90
C ALA A 20 3.32 8.59 -17.14
N VAL A 21 4.54 8.57 -16.61
CA VAL A 21 5.17 9.73 -15.96
C VAL A 21 5.31 10.89 -16.94
N GLU A 22 5.90 10.66 -18.11
CA GLU A 22 6.06 11.68 -19.16
C GLU A 22 4.73 12.32 -19.55
N ARG A 23 3.65 11.52 -19.66
CA ARG A 23 2.31 12.03 -19.97
C ARG A 23 1.73 12.89 -18.85
N VAL A 24 1.80 12.45 -17.59
CA VAL A 24 1.19 13.20 -16.47
C VAL A 24 1.95 14.49 -16.18
N MET A 25 3.26 14.54 -16.45
CA MET A 25 4.05 15.77 -16.31
C MET A 25 3.59 16.91 -17.23
N THR A 26 2.85 16.62 -18.31
CA THR A 26 2.23 17.66 -19.15
C THR A 26 1.16 18.49 -18.43
N ALA A 27 0.66 18.01 -17.29
CA ALA A 27 -0.27 18.73 -16.43
C ALA A 27 0.44 19.65 -15.41
N GLU A 28 1.78 19.73 -15.45
CA GLU A 28 2.61 20.52 -14.53
C GLU A 28 2.29 20.26 -13.04
N PRO A 29 2.32 19.00 -12.56
CA PRO A 29 2.06 18.71 -11.15
C PRO A 29 3.21 19.19 -10.26
N ASP A 30 2.88 19.52 -9.00
CA ASP A 30 3.88 19.87 -7.97
C ASP A 30 4.36 18.65 -7.14
N TYR A 31 3.67 17.51 -7.26
CA TYR A 31 3.92 16.32 -6.46
C TYR A 31 3.43 15.05 -7.15
N MET A 32 4.17 13.95 -7.02
CA MET A 32 3.82 12.67 -7.63
C MET A 32 3.23 11.70 -6.61
N VAL A 33 2.08 11.12 -6.92
CA VAL A 33 1.46 10.04 -6.13
C VAL A 33 1.40 8.78 -6.96
N MET A 34 2.09 7.73 -6.52
CA MET A 34 2.06 6.44 -7.22
C MET A 34 0.82 5.66 -6.80
N GLY A 35 -0.23 5.73 -7.63
CA GLY A 35 -1.50 5.00 -7.48
C GLY A 35 -1.41 3.48 -7.68
N MET A 36 -0.23 2.89 -7.46
CA MET A 36 0.04 1.48 -7.61
C MET A 36 0.90 0.99 -6.44
N SER A 37 0.75 -0.27 -6.03
CA SER A 37 1.44 -0.75 -4.83
C SER A 37 2.38 -1.94 -5.03
N ALA A 38 2.08 -2.88 -5.93
CA ALA A 38 2.85 -4.14 -6.00
C ALA A 38 4.34 -3.93 -6.27
N GLU A 39 4.67 -3.09 -7.25
CA GLU A 39 6.06 -2.73 -7.60
C GLU A 39 6.79 -2.03 -6.45
N THR A 40 6.08 -1.25 -5.64
CA THR A 40 6.69 -0.46 -4.56
C THR A 40 7.20 -1.31 -3.40
N PHE A 41 6.81 -2.59 -3.32
CA PHE A 41 7.32 -3.56 -2.33
C PHE A 41 8.42 -4.47 -2.90
N TRP A 42 8.66 -4.43 -4.22
CA TRP A 42 9.57 -5.37 -4.88
C TRP A 42 11.01 -5.13 -4.44
N ASP A 43 11.76 -6.22 -4.20
CA ASP A 43 13.15 -6.18 -3.71
C ASP A 43 13.36 -5.45 -2.38
N GLY A 44 12.31 -5.36 -1.55
CA GLY A 44 12.38 -4.78 -0.21
C GLY A 44 12.63 -3.28 -0.21
N VAL A 45 13.21 -2.78 0.89
CA VAL A 45 13.41 -1.32 1.08
C VAL A 45 14.33 -0.72 0.03
N GLU A 46 15.37 -1.44 -0.38
CA GLU A 46 16.29 -0.96 -1.41
C GLU A 46 15.60 -0.84 -2.78
N GLY A 47 14.78 -1.83 -3.14
CA GLY A 47 14.00 -1.80 -4.37
C GLY A 47 13.03 -0.62 -4.41
N ASN A 48 12.30 -0.38 -3.31
CA ASN A 48 11.46 0.82 -3.17
C ASN A 48 12.26 2.12 -3.35
N ARG A 49 13.41 2.27 -2.68
CA ARG A 49 14.26 3.47 -2.80
C ARG A 49 14.81 3.69 -4.21
N LYS A 50 15.08 2.62 -4.96
CA LYS A 50 15.48 2.70 -6.37
C LYS A 50 14.30 3.15 -7.23
N PHE A 51 13.14 2.55 -6.99
CA PHE A 51 11.89 2.90 -7.66
C PHE A 51 11.53 4.38 -7.46
N THR A 52 11.45 4.86 -6.22
CA THR A 52 11.14 6.26 -5.90
C THR A 52 12.11 7.24 -6.55
N ARG A 53 13.42 6.93 -6.55
CA ARG A 53 14.43 7.74 -7.25
C ARG A 53 14.19 7.79 -8.76
N MET A 54 13.99 6.64 -9.38
CA MET A 54 13.71 6.55 -10.82
C MET A 54 12.47 7.34 -11.22
N ILE A 55 11.37 7.25 -10.46
CA ILE A 55 10.16 8.04 -10.72
C ILE A 55 10.45 9.54 -10.54
N SER A 56 11.17 9.92 -9.48
CA SER A 56 11.53 11.32 -9.23
C SER A 56 12.36 11.89 -10.37
N ASP A 57 13.36 11.15 -10.87
CA ASP A 57 14.19 11.56 -11.99
C ASP A 57 13.37 11.78 -13.28
N TRP A 58 12.45 10.86 -13.59
CA TRP A 58 11.53 11.01 -14.74
C TRP A 58 10.53 12.14 -14.56
N ALA A 59 10.14 12.45 -13.33
CA ALA A 59 9.24 13.54 -12.99
C ALA A 59 9.97 14.88 -12.80
N GLY A 60 11.21 15.04 -13.26
CA GLY A 60 11.93 16.31 -13.17
C GLY A 60 12.35 16.70 -11.75
N GLY A 61 12.55 15.71 -10.86
CA GLY A 61 12.97 15.91 -9.48
C GLY A 61 11.83 16.10 -8.48
N LEU A 62 10.57 15.91 -8.91
CA LEU A 62 9.44 15.95 -7.98
C LEU A 62 9.54 14.87 -6.90
N LYS A 63 9.08 15.21 -5.70
CA LYS A 63 8.90 14.22 -4.63
C LYS A 63 7.78 13.24 -5.01
N VAL A 64 7.92 12.02 -4.54
CA VAL A 64 7.03 10.90 -4.89
C VAL A 64 6.53 10.22 -3.61
N ALA A 65 5.22 10.07 -3.47
CA ALA A 65 4.63 9.19 -2.47
C ALA A 65 4.39 7.79 -3.06
N THR A 66 4.88 6.78 -2.34
CA THR A 66 4.60 5.37 -2.64
C THR A 66 3.80 4.73 -1.52
N GLY A 67 2.95 3.75 -1.86
CA GLY A 67 2.15 3.06 -0.85
C GLY A 67 2.99 2.31 0.19
N ALA A 68 4.15 1.79 -0.19
CA ALA A 68 5.05 1.11 0.74
C ALA A 68 5.67 2.06 1.78
N GLU A 69 6.24 3.20 1.37
CA GLU A 69 6.76 4.23 2.30
C GLU A 69 5.63 4.85 3.14
N ALA A 70 4.45 5.03 2.56
CA ALA A 70 3.29 5.54 3.29
C ALA A 70 2.85 4.60 4.42
N CYS A 71 2.78 3.29 4.15
CA CYS A 71 2.50 2.29 5.17
C CYS A 71 3.59 2.24 6.25
N GLU A 72 4.87 2.34 5.88
CA GLU A 72 5.97 2.46 6.85
C GLU A 72 5.77 3.64 7.79
N ARG A 73 5.55 4.84 7.24
CA ARG A 73 5.35 6.06 8.04
C ARG A 73 4.15 5.94 8.97
N ALA A 74 3.03 5.42 8.46
CA ALA A 74 1.83 5.20 9.25
C ALA A 74 2.06 4.22 10.40
N LEU A 75 2.70 3.07 10.14
CA LEU A 75 3.01 2.08 11.18
C LEU A 75 3.94 2.63 12.26
N LYS A 76 4.96 3.39 11.88
CA LYS A 76 5.86 4.07 12.81
C LYS A 76 5.13 5.11 13.66
N LEU A 77 4.21 5.87 13.06
CA LEU A 77 3.39 6.85 13.75
C LEU A 77 2.51 6.22 14.84
N PHE A 78 1.92 5.05 14.54
CA PHE A 78 1.14 4.28 15.51
C PHE A 78 1.99 3.48 16.51
N GLY A 79 3.33 3.49 16.37
CA GLY A 79 4.23 2.74 17.23
C GLY A 79 4.10 1.21 17.10
N ALA A 80 3.54 0.72 15.98
CA ALA A 80 3.33 -0.70 15.73
C ALA A 80 4.67 -1.44 15.54
N LYS A 81 4.75 -2.67 16.03
CA LYS A 81 5.90 -3.57 15.81
C LYS A 81 5.47 -4.87 15.15
N LYS A 82 4.35 -5.43 15.59
CA LYS A 82 3.72 -6.62 15.01
C LYS A 82 2.58 -6.23 14.10
N ILE A 83 2.54 -6.78 12.89
CA ILE A 83 1.53 -6.42 11.89
C ILE A 83 0.88 -7.64 11.25
N GLY A 84 -0.42 -7.57 11.03
CA GLY A 84 -1.17 -8.49 10.18
C GLY A 84 -1.39 -7.87 8.80
N VAL A 85 -1.23 -8.63 7.73
CA VAL A 85 -1.22 -8.08 6.37
C VAL A 85 -2.26 -8.76 5.46
N VAL A 86 -3.10 -7.97 4.79
CA VAL A 86 -4.03 -8.45 3.74
C VAL A 86 -3.53 -7.99 2.37
N THR A 87 -3.43 -8.89 1.41
CA THR A 87 -2.97 -8.59 0.05
C THR A 87 -3.91 -9.21 -1.00
N PRO A 88 -3.92 -8.70 -2.25
CA PRO A 88 -4.56 -9.40 -3.35
C PRO A 88 -3.61 -10.34 -4.12
N TYR A 89 -2.35 -10.44 -3.70
CA TYR A 89 -1.26 -10.93 -4.52
C TYR A 89 -1.14 -12.45 -4.55
N GLN A 90 -0.33 -12.91 -5.51
CA GLN A 90 0.20 -14.27 -5.54
C GLN A 90 1.31 -14.43 -4.49
N PRO A 91 1.68 -15.67 -4.09
CA PRO A 91 2.69 -15.92 -3.07
C PRO A 91 4.03 -15.18 -3.27
N ILE A 92 4.48 -14.94 -4.51
CA ILE A 92 5.69 -14.15 -4.76
C ILE A 92 5.53 -12.67 -4.36
N GLY A 93 4.34 -12.10 -4.55
CA GLY A 93 4.03 -10.74 -4.11
C GLY A 93 3.97 -10.67 -2.58
N ASP A 94 3.33 -11.64 -1.95
CA ASP A 94 3.28 -11.75 -0.47
C ASP A 94 4.68 -11.82 0.13
N LYS A 95 5.59 -12.60 -0.47
CA LYS A 95 7.00 -12.66 -0.04
C LYS A 95 7.71 -11.31 -0.11
N ASN A 96 7.48 -10.52 -1.17
CA ASN A 96 8.07 -9.19 -1.31
C ASN A 96 7.49 -8.20 -0.29
N VAL A 97 6.18 -8.25 -0.05
CA VAL A 97 5.52 -7.45 0.99
C VAL A 97 6.09 -7.78 2.38
N THR A 98 6.18 -9.07 2.73
CA THR A 98 6.78 -9.51 3.99
C THR A 98 8.23 -9.05 4.10
N ARG A 99 9.04 -9.25 3.05
CA ARG A 99 10.43 -8.80 3.02
C ARG A 99 10.55 -7.30 3.29
N PHE A 100 9.77 -6.47 2.59
CA PHE A 100 9.80 -5.01 2.77
C PHE A 100 9.53 -4.61 4.22
N PHE A 101 8.48 -5.15 4.84
CA PHE A 101 8.17 -4.82 6.23
C PHE A 101 9.19 -5.38 7.23
N SER A 102 9.72 -6.59 6.99
CA SER A 102 10.77 -7.16 7.83
C SER A 102 12.10 -6.40 7.73
N ASP A 103 12.48 -5.91 6.55
CA ASP A 103 13.65 -5.03 6.36
C ASP A 103 13.54 -3.73 7.18
N LEU A 104 12.31 -3.28 7.45
CA LEU A 104 12.00 -2.12 8.28
C LEU A 104 11.91 -2.43 9.79
N GLY A 105 12.04 -3.70 10.16
CA GLY A 105 11.99 -4.17 11.55
C GLY A 105 10.59 -4.49 12.08
N PHE A 106 9.57 -4.57 11.21
CA PHE A 106 8.25 -5.05 11.60
C PHE A 106 8.19 -6.58 11.58
N ASP A 107 7.51 -7.15 12.57
CA ASP A 107 7.18 -8.57 12.65
C ASP A 107 5.83 -8.82 11.96
N VAL A 108 5.86 -9.49 10.80
CA VAL A 108 4.64 -9.83 10.05
C VAL A 108 4.06 -11.13 10.62
N THR A 109 3.13 -11.01 11.56
CA THR A 109 2.61 -12.16 12.33
C THR A 109 1.67 -13.04 11.52
N ALA A 110 1.01 -12.47 10.52
CA ALA A 110 0.15 -13.18 9.60
C ALA A 110 0.00 -12.43 8.28
N ILE A 111 -0.15 -13.17 7.18
CA ILE A 111 -0.46 -12.62 5.87
C ILE A 111 -1.58 -13.42 5.20
N ARG A 112 -2.56 -12.72 4.64
CA ARG A 112 -3.65 -13.29 3.84
C ARG A 112 -3.63 -12.70 2.43
N GLY A 113 -3.10 -13.46 1.49
CA GLY A 113 -3.14 -13.13 0.05
C GLY A 113 -4.36 -13.73 -0.63
N PHE A 114 -5.21 -12.92 -1.28
CA PHE A 114 -6.40 -13.39 -2.01
C PHE A 114 -6.07 -14.11 -3.32
N ARG A 115 -4.83 -13.96 -3.84
CA ARG A 115 -4.38 -14.60 -5.10
C ARG A 115 -5.30 -14.30 -6.27
N CYS A 116 -5.78 -13.06 -6.36
CA CYS A 116 -6.70 -12.66 -7.40
C CYS A 116 -6.09 -12.90 -8.80
N PRO A 117 -6.86 -13.45 -9.76
CA PRO A 117 -6.37 -13.81 -11.08
C PRO A 117 -6.04 -12.59 -11.95
N THR A 118 -6.77 -11.49 -11.74
CA THR A 118 -6.74 -10.30 -12.58
C THR A 118 -6.96 -9.06 -11.72
N ALA A 119 -6.59 -7.88 -12.24
CA ALA A 119 -6.89 -6.62 -11.57
C ALA A 119 -8.41 -6.44 -11.32
N ILE A 120 -9.26 -6.84 -12.27
CA ILE A 120 -10.73 -6.77 -12.11
C ILE A 120 -11.20 -7.65 -10.94
N ALA A 121 -10.63 -8.86 -10.80
CA ALA A 121 -10.99 -9.73 -9.68
C ALA A 121 -10.58 -9.14 -8.33
N ILE A 122 -9.51 -8.33 -8.27
CA ILE A 122 -9.14 -7.58 -7.06
C ILE A 122 -10.26 -6.61 -6.66
N ALA A 123 -10.79 -5.85 -7.62
CA ALA A 123 -11.84 -4.87 -7.36
C ALA A 123 -13.17 -5.52 -6.93
N ASN A 124 -13.38 -6.79 -7.27
CA ASN A 124 -14.59 -7.54 -6.95
C ASN A 124 -14.53 -8.29 -5.61
N VAL A 125 -13.39 -8.27 -4.89
CA VAL A 125 -13.33 -8.86 -3.55
C VAL A 125 -14.31 -8.12 -2.64
N SER A 126 -15.26 -8.87 -2.07
CA SER A 126 -16.35 -8.29 -1.29
C SER A 126 -15.88 -7.75 0.08
N GLN A 127 -16.65 -6.84 0.66
CA GLN A 127 -16.37 -6.35 2.01
C GLN A 127 -16.41 -7.47 3.06
N ASP A 128 -17.26 -8.48 2.90
CA ASP A 128 -17.35 -9.61 3.83
C ASP A 128 -16.08 -10.48 3.77
N GLU A 129 -15.57 -10.74 2.56
CA GLU A 129 -14.28 -11.42 2.38
C GLU A 129 -13.13 -10.62 3.01
N LEU A 130 -13.10 -9.30 2.81
CA LEU A 130 -12.09 -8.42 3.39
C LEU A 130 -12.19 -8.37 4.91
N ARG A 131 -13.41 -8.33 5.48
CA ARG A 131 -13.63 -8.38 6.93
C ARG A 131 -13.12 -9.68 7.53
N ASN A 132 -13.41 -10.81 6.89
CA ASN A 132 -12.91 -12.12 7.31
C ASN A 132 -11.39 -12.20 7.23
N ALA A 133 -10.78 -11.63 6.18
CA ALA A 133 -9.33 -11.56 6.06
C ALA A 133 -8.69 -10.73 7.18
N LEU A 134 -9.27 -9.58 7.56
CA LEU A 134 -8.79 -8.79 8.70
C LEU A 134 -8.82 -9.58 10.01
N ILE A 135 -9.91 -10.32 10.26
CA ILE A 135 -10.04 -11.19 11.44
C ILE A 135 -8.97 -12.29 11.40
N GLU A 136 -8.75 -12.91 10.24
CA GLU A 136 -7.77 -13.98 10.06
C GLU A 136 -6.33 -13.53 10.34
N VAL A 137 -5.96 -12.32 9.90
CA VAL A 137 -4.59 -11.79 10.09
C VAL A 137 -4.39 -11.08 11.42
N ASN A 138 -5.43 -10.86 12.20
CA ASN A 138 -5.34 -10.27 13.55
C ASN A 138 -4.83 -11.27 14.60
N LYS A 139 -3.67 -11.88 14.34
CA LYS A 139 -3.00 -12.82 15.24
C LYS A 139 -1.86 -12.09 15.96
N ASP A 140 -2.13 -11.59 17.16
CA ASP A 140 -1.15 -10.88 18.00
C ASP A 140 -0.51 -9.67 17.31
N ALA A 141 -1.26 -8.98 16.44
CA ALA A 141 -0.81 -7.80 15.72
C ALA A 141 -1.16 -6.50 16.48
N ASP A 142 -0.26 -5.52 16.44
CA ASP A 142 -0.47 -4.16 16.97
C ASP A 142 -1.30 -3.31 16.00
N ALA A 143 -1.12 -3.55 14.69
CA ALA A 143 -1.86 -2.89 13.62
C ALA A 143 -2.07 -3.85 12.44
N LEU A 144 -3.10 -3.60 11.64
CA LEU A 144 -3.33 -4.33 10.39
C LEU A 144 -3.03 -3.44 9.19
N VAL A 145 -2.51 -4.02 8.12
CA VAL A 145 -2.23 -3.31 6.87
C VAL A 145 -2.88 -4.05 5.71
N GLN A 146 -3.70 -3.35 4.95
CA GLN A 146 -4.15 -3.81 3.65
C GLN A 146 -3.28 -3.19 2.57
N VAL A 147 -2.60 -4.04 1.81
CA VAL A 147 -1.80 -3.67 0.63
C VAL A 147 -2.55 -4.05 -0.64
N GLY A 148 -2.30 -3.36 -1.75
CA GLY A 148 -3.06 -3.52 -3.00
C GLY A 148 -4.01 -2.35 -3.26
N THR A 149 -3.63 -1.43 -4.14
CA THR A 149 -4.43 -0.21 -4.39
C THR A 149 -5.81 -0.48 -4.99
N ASN A 150 -6.02 -1.63 -5.62
CA ASN A 150 -7.31 -2.01 -6.20
C ASN A 150 -8.24 -2.80 -5.25
N LEU A 151 -7.80 -3.11 -4.02
CA LEU A 151 -8.69 -3.60 -2.96
C LEU A 151 -9.37 -2.40 -2.31
N SER A 152 -10.68 -2.28 -2.49
CA SER A 152 -11.45 -1.17 -1.93
C SER A 152 -11.69 -1.37 -0.44
N MET A 153 -10.78 -0.83 0.40
CA MET A 153 -10.83 -1.06 1.85
C MET A 153 -10.85 0.20 2.72
N VAL A 154 -10.80 1.41 2.17
CA VAL A 154 -10.66 2.64 2.99
C VAL A 154 -11.77 2.79 4.05
N SER A 155 -13.03 2.72 3.63
CA SER A 155 -14.16 2.85 4.55
C SER A 155 -14.30 1.64 5.49
N LEU A 156 -14.00 0.43 5.00
CA LEU A 156 -14.01 -0.77 5.84
C LEU A 156 -12.90 -0.73 6.90
N ALA A 157 -11.72 -0.19 6.57
CA ALA A 157 -10.61 -0.03 7.50
C ALA A 157 -10.98 0.96 8.61
N ASP A 158 -11.60 2.10 8.29
CA ASP A 158 -12.14 3.03 9.28
C ASP A 158 -13.14 2.36 10.24
N GLU A 159 -14.03 1.56 9.66
CA GLU A 159 -15.00 0.78 10.42
C GLU A 159 -14.29 -0.22 11.34
N ALA A 160 -13.29 -0.91 10.79
CA ALA A 160 -12.61 -2.01 11.44
C ALA A 160 -11.82 -1.63 12.68
N GLU A 161 -11.27 -0.42 12.73
CA GLU A 161 -10.65 0.11 13.94
C GLU A 161 -11.58 0.03 15.17
N ARG A 162 -12.90 0.21 14.98
CA ARG A 162 -13.87 0.23 16.08
C ARG A 162 -14.06 -1.13 16.74
N TRP A 163 -14.15 -2.22 15.97
CA TRP A 163 -14.33 -3.55 16.55
C TRP A 163 -13.03 -4.30 16.81
N LEU A 164 -11.93 -3.93 16.14
CA LEU A 164 -10.61 -4.52 16.39
C LEU A 164 -9.86 -3.79 17.51
N GLY A 165 -10.24 -2.55 17.82
CA GLY A 165 -9.61 -1.74 18.88
C GLY A 165 -8.17 -1.35 18.57
N LYS A 166 -7.77 -1.33 17.30
CA LYS A 166 -6.39 -1.05 16.85
C LYS A 166 -6.38 -0.47 15.43
N PRO A 167 -5.29 0.19 15.01
CA PRO A 167 -5.18 0.78 13.68
C PRO A 167 -5.33 -0.25 12.56
N VAL A 168 -6.10 0.12 11.53
CA VAL A 168 -6.22 -0.65 10.28
C VAL A 168 -5.86 0.28 9.12
N ILE A 169 -4.71 0.05 8.52
CA ILE A 169 -4.13 0.92 7.51
C ILE A 169 -4.50 0.39 6.12
N ALA A 170 -5.43 1.07 5.44
CA ALA A 170 -5.64 0.88 4.01
C ALA A 170 -4.55 1.64 3.23
N ILE A 171 -3.84 0.96 2.34
CA ILE A 171 -2.69 1.55 1.62
C ILE A 171 -3.05 2.82 0.84
N ASN A 172 -4.27 2.90 0.29
CA ASN A 172 -4.71 4.10 -0.41
C ASN A 172 -4.83 5.28 0.55
N ALA A 173 -5.44 5.09 1.72
CA ALA A 173 -5.55 6.13 2.75
C ALA A 173 -4.17 6.59 3.23
N ALA A 174 -3.25 5.65 3.47
CA ALA A 174 -1.87 5.97 3.83
C ALA A 174 -1.15 6.78 2.75
N THR A 175 -1.28 6.37 1.48
CA THR A 175 -0.62 7.03 0.34
C THR A 175 -1.09 8.48 0.20
N TYR A 176 -2.41 8.71 0.28
CA TYR A 176 -2.96 10.06 0.27
C TYR A 176 -2.53 10.85 1.50
N TRP A 177 -2.57 10.26 2.70
CA TRP A 177 -2.10 10.91 3.92
C TRP A 177 -0.64 11.38 3.79
N MET A 178 0.27 10.51 3.33
CA MET A 178 1.68 10.86 3.11
C MET A 178 1.80 12.04 2.14
N ALA A 179 1.10 11.99 0.99
CA ALA A 179 1.15 13.06 -0.01
C ALA A 179 0.61 14.39 0.54
N LEU A 180 -0.50 14.38 1.28
CA LEU A 180 -1.06 15.58 1.89
C LEU A 180 -0.09 16.20 2.90
N ARG A 181 0.48 15.39 3.80
CA ARG A 181 1.42 15.87 4.83
C ARG A 181 2.75 16.34 4.24
N ASP A 182 3.27 15.69 3.21
CA ASP A 182 4.48 16.13 2.50
C ASP A 182 4.29 17.48 1.78
N ASN A 183 3.03 17.87 1.50
CA ASN A 183 2.66 19.16 0.91
C ASN A 183 2.08 20.16 1.93
N GLY A 184 2.22 19.90 3.23
CA GLY A 184 1.77 20.82 4.29
C GLY A 184 0.26 20.96 4.42
N ILE A 185 -0.51 20.09 3.76
CA ILE A 185 -1.96 20.04 3.89
C ILE A 185 -2.27 19.20 5.12
N MET A 186 -2.90 19.81 6.13
CA MET A 186 -3.13 19.19 7.45
C MET A 186 -4.62 18.91 7.71
N ASP A 187 -5.46 19.01 6.67
CA ASP A 187 -6.87 18.71 6.73
C ASP A 187 -7.12 17.29 7.28
N LYS A 188 -8.16 17.19 8.11
CA LYS A 188 -8.64 15.93 8.69
C LYS A 188 -9.76 15.39 7.81
N VAL A 189 -9.65 14.13 7.43
CA VAL A 189 -10.65 13.45 6.61
C VAL A 189 -11.32 12.35 7.44
N TYR A 190 -12.63 12.45 7.61
CA TYR A 190 -13.43 11.51 8.40
C TYR A 190 -13.90 10.33 7.55
N GLY A 191 -14.06 9.15 8.15
CA GLY A 191 -14.51 7.94 7.46
C GLY A 191 -13.41 7.25 6.63
N CYS A 192 -12.14 7.61 6.84
CA CYS A 192 -10.98 7.08 6.11
C CYS A 192 -9.86 6.55 7.03
N GLY A 193 -10.21 6.15 8.26
CA GLY A 193 -9.29 5.62 9.27
C GLY A 193 -8.74 6.69 10.19
N SER A 194 -8.25 6.26 11.35
CA SER A 194 -7.60 7.14 12.35
C SER A 194 -6.45 7.94 11.75
N LEU A 195 -5.70 7.35 10.81
CA LEU A 195 -4.57 7.99 10.16
C LEU A 195 -4.93 9.35 9.56
N LEU A 196 -5.96 9.41 8.71
CA LEU A 196 -6.41 10.66 8.08
C LEU A 196 -7.28 11.54 8.98
N ARG A 197 -7.92 10.93 9.99
CA ARG A 197 -8.80 11.62 10.94
C ARG A 197 -8.03 12.39 12.01
N GLU A 198 -6.87 11.88 12.41
CA GLU A 198 -6.17 12.33 13.63
C GLU A 198 -4.80 12.98 13.36
N PHE A 199 -4.10 12.56 12.30
CA PHE A 199 -2.72 12.96 12.01
C PHE A 199 -2.58 13.68 10.70
#